data_AF-A0AAW3CC33-F1
#
_entry.id   AF-A0AAW3CC33-F1
#
_cell.length_a   1.000
_cell.length_b   1.000
_cell.length_c   1.000
_cell.angle_alpha   90.00
_cell.angle_beta   90.00
_cell.angle_gamma   90.00
#
_symmetry.space_group_name_H-M   'P 1'
#
loop_
_entity.id
_entity.type
_entity.pdbx_description
1 polymer ?
#
loop_
_entity_poly.entity_id
_entity_poly.type
_entity_poly.pdbx_seq_one_letter_code
_entity_poly.pdbx_strand_id
1 'polypeptide(L)'
;MKTDRNTERINIEVAAEEVTEAKQYLIDLDRRKNQYREAQRKIITKRPEEDLWILSGGSTFVSCELSHSDTLKYFEWRLQQCDNEIEEAREDLKLKVAALAELEGADSALARLYEGFDLKGVS
;
A
#
# COMPACT_ATOMS: atom_id res chain seq x y z
N MET A 1 6.32 18.74 35.09
CA MET A 1 5.16 17.83 34.98
C MET A 1 5.75 16.44 34.75
N LYS A 2 5.61 15.50 35.69
CA LYS A 2 6.11 14.13 35.46
C LYS A 2 5.12 13.47 34.49
N THR A 3 5.47 13.39 33.22
CA THR A 3 4.72 12.56 32.26
C THR A 3 4.62 11.16 32.85
N ASP A 4 3.41 10.61 32.90
CA ASP A 4 3.21 9.26 33.43
C ASP A 4 3.88 8.27 32.47
N ARG A 5 4.82 7.47 32.98
CA ARG A 5 5.54 6.44 32.20
C ARG A 5 4.58 5.47 31.52
N ASN A 6 3.38 5.28 32.09
CA ASN A 6 2.35 4.48 31.45
C ASN A 6 1.79 5.15 30.20
N THR A 7 1.59 6.47 30.21
CA THR A 7 1.12 7.22 29.04
C THR A 7 2.15 7.20 27.92
N GLU A 8 3.44 7.35 28.23
CA GLU A 8 4.52 7.25 27.23
C GLU A 8 4.53 5.87 26.55
N ARG A 9 4.39 4.80 27.35
CA ARG A 9 4.30 3.43 26.81
C ARG A 9 3.08 3.22 25.92
N ILE A 10 1.90 3.69 26.34
CA ILE A 10 0.67 3.57 25.54
C ILE A 10 0.84 4.31 24.21
N ASN A 11 1.43 5.50 24.22
CA ASN A 11 1.64 6.27 22.99
C ASN A 11 2.57 5.55 22.01
N ILE A 12 3.64 4.91 22.51
CA ILE A 12 4.54 4.08 21.69
C ILE A 12 3.79 2.87 21.13
N GLU A 13 2.99 2.17 21.94
CA GLU A 13 2.21 1.01 21.51
C GLU A 13 1.21 1.38 20.40
N VAL A 14 0.49 2.49 20.54
CA VAL A 14 -0.43 3.01 19.52
C VAL A 14 0.31 3.37 18.24
N ALA A 15 1.42 4.12 18.33
CA ALA A 15 2.20 4.48 17.16
C ALA A 15 2.78 3.25 16.42
N ALA A 16 3.19 2.22 17.15
CA ALA A 16 3.65 0.95 16.56
C ALA A 16 2.52 0.19 15.86
N GLU A 17 1.30 0.23 16.39
CA GLU A 17 0.11 -0.34 15.75
C GLU A 17 -0.20 0.41 14.44
N GLU A 18 -0.19 1.74 14.44
CA GLU A 18 -0.40 2.54 13.23
C GLU A 18 0.64 2.25 12.13
N VAL A 19 1.93 2.11 12.49
CA VAL A 19 2.99 1.71 11.55
C VAL A 19 2.71 0.31 10.98
N THR A 20 2.24 -0.61 11.82
CA THR A 20 1.93 -1.99 11.41
C THR A 20 0.74 -2.02 10.45
N GLU A 21 -0.31 -1.25 10.72
CA GLU A 21 -1.49 -1.12 9.85
C GLU A 21 -1.11 -0.48 8.50
N ALA A 22 -0.38 0.63 8.51
CA ALA A 22 0.06 1.31 7.28
C ALA A 22 0.94 0.39 6.41
N LYS A 23 1.84 -0.38 7.04
CA LYS A 23 2.64 -1.40 6.35
C LYS A 23 1.77 -2.49 5.73
N GLN A 24 0.79 -3.01 6.47
CA GLN A 24 -0.10 -4.04 5.97
C GLN A 24 -0.92 -3.53 4.78
N TYR A 25 -1.42 -2.29 4.86
CA TYR A 25 -2.11 -1.64 3.76
C TYR A 25 -1.25 -1.55 2.49
N LEU A 26 0.01 -1.15 2.61
CA LEU A 26 0.95 -1.10 1.48
C LEU A 26 1.17 -2.48 0.83
N ILE A 27 1.28 -3.54 1.65
CA ILE A 27 1.40 -4.93 1.15
C ILE A 27 0.14 -5.34 0.37
N ASP A 28 -1.04 -4.94 0.85
CA ASP A 28 -2.30 -5.28 0.20
C ASP A 28 -2.50 -4.51 -1.11
N LEU A 29 -2.00 -3.27 -1.20
CA LEU A 29 -1.92 -2.53 -2.47
C LEU A 29 -1.00 -3.22 -3.48
N ASP A 30 0.18 -3.68 -3.07
CA ASP A 30 1.11 -4.42 -3.95
C ASP A 30 0.47 -5.72 -4.47
N ARG A 31 -0.22 -6.46 -3.60
CA ARG A 31 -0.98 -7.66 -3.99
C ARG A 31 -2.06 -7.32 -5.01
N ARG A 32 -2.81 -6.25 -4.78
CA ARG A 32 -3.88 -5.78 -5.68
C ARG A 32 -3.34 -5.35 -7.04
N LYS A 33 -2.23 -4.62 -7.07
CA LYS A 33 -1.52 -4.26 -8.31
C LYS A 33 -1.11 -5.50 -9.09
N ASN A 34 -0.59 -6.52 -8.41
CA ASN A 34 -0.26 -7.79 -9.06
C ASN A 34 -1.50 -8.48 -9.65
N GLN A 35 -2.62 -8.48 -8.93
CA GLN A 35 -3.89 -9.03 -9.44
C GLN A 35 -4.37 -8.31 -10.70
N TYR A 36 -4.24 -6.98 -10.77
CA TYR A 36 -4.59 -6.21 -11.97
C TYR A 36 -3.68 -6.54 -13.17
N ARG A 37 -2.37 -6.72 -12.93
CA ARG A 37 -1.43 -7.18 -13.97
C ARG A 37 -1.80 -8.56 -14.51
N GLU A 38 -2.13 -9.49 -13.62
CA GLU A 38 -2.56 -10.84 -14.02
C GLU A 38 -3.89 -10.80 -14.77
N ALA A 39 -4.84 -9.95 -14.37
CA ALA A 39 -6.09 -9.76 -15.09
C ALA A 39 -5.85 -9.27 -16.53
N GLN A 40 -5.01 -8.24 -16.72
CA GLN A 40 -4.66 -7.77 -18.06
C GLN A 40 -4.00 -8.86 -18.91
N ARG A 41 -3.03 -9.59 -18.35
CA ARG A 41 -2.35 -10.70 -19.05
C ARG A 41 -3.37 -11.74 -19.53
N LYS A 42 -4.33 -12.10 -18.68
CA LYS A 42 -5.38 -13.06 -19.03
C LYS A 42 -6.29 -12.54 -20.14
N ILE A 43 -6.74 -11.29 -20.06
CA ILE A 43 -7.60 -10.69 -21.08
C ILE A 43 -6.87 -10.64 -22.44
N ILE A 44 -5.61 -10.21 -22.47
CA ILE A 44 -4.80 -10.14 -23.71
C ILE A 44 -4.69 -11.51 -24.40
N THR A 45 -4.58 -12.59 -23.62
CA THR A 45 -4.45 -13.95 -24.17
C THR A 45 -5.78 -14.57 -24.60
N LYS A 46 -6.91 -13.98 -24.19
CA LYS A 46 -8.25 -14.52 -24.44
C LYS A 46 -8.74 -14.10 -25.83
N ARG A 47 -9.59 -14.91 -26.45
CA ARG A 47 -10.22 -14.53 -27.72
C ARG A 47 -11.27 -13.42 -27.45
N PRO A 48 -11.34 -12.37 -28.28
CA PRO A 48 -12.26 -11.25 -28.06
C PRO A 48 -13.75 -11.64 -28.00
N GLU A 49 -14.11 -12.75 -28.65
CA GLU A 49 -15.48 -13.27 -28.73
C GLU A 49 -15.92 -14.00 -27.44
N GLU A 50 -14.99 -14.32 -26.53
CA GLU A 50 -15.31 -15.07 -25.32
C GLU A 50 -15.74 -14.14 -24.17
N ASP A 51 -16.79 -14.54 -23.46
CA ASP A 51 -17.31 -13.81 -22.30
C ASP A 51 -16.22 -13.59 -21.25
N LEU A 52 -16.11 -12.36 -20.75
CA LEU A 52 -15.24 -12.02 -19.63
C LEU A 52 -16.03 -12.03 -18.35
N TRP A 53 -15.50 -12.74 -17.36
CA TRP A 53 -16.04 -12.76 -16.00
C TRP A 53 -14.97 -12.21 -15.07
N ILE A 54 -15.36 -11.26 -14.22
CA ILE A 54 -14.46 -10.59 -13.28
C ILE A 54 -14.91 -10.97 -11.87
N LEU A 55 -13.97 -11.33 -11.00
CA LEU A 55 -14.25 -11.54 -9.58
C LEU A 55 -14.49 -10.18 -8.91
N SER A 56 -15.71 -9.92 -8.46
CA SER A 56 -16.10 -8.68 -7.78
C SER A 56 -16.29 -8.93 -6.29
N GLY A 57 -15.18 -8.99 -5.55
CA GLY A 57 -15.16 -9.14 -4.10
C GLY A 57 -15.63 -10.52 -3.60
N GLY A 58 -14.92 -11.07 -2.61
CA GLY A 58 -15.28 -12.37 -2.02
C GLY A 58 -15.30 -13.49 -3.07
N SER A 59 -16.47 -14.11 -3.27
CA SER A 59 -16.66 -15.29 -4.11
C SER A 59 -17.60 -15.07 -5.30
N THR A 60 -17.88 -13.82 -5.68
CA THR A 60 -18.87 -13.49 -6.71
C THR A 60 -18.22 -13.09 -8.03
N PHE A 61 -18.59 -13.77 -9.10
CA PHE A 61 -18.20 -13.40 -10.46
C PHE A 61 -19.29 -12.55 -11.11
N VAL A 62 -18.89 -11.46 -11.76
CA VAL A 62 -19.77 -10.60 -12.56
C VAL A 62 -19.37 -10.70 -14.02
N SER A 63 -20.37 -10.76 -14.90
CA SER A 63 -20.14 -10.68 -16.34
C SER A 63 -19.68 -9.26 -16.70
N CYS A 64 -18.66 -9.16 -17.54
CA CYS A 64 -18.15 -7.89 -18.04
C CYS A 64 -18.81 -7.60 -19.40
N GLU A 65 -19.70 -6.60 -19.42
CA GLU A 65 -20.38 -6.18 -20.65
C GLU A 65 -19.51 -5.30 -21.56
N LEU A 66 -18.33 -4.90 -21.09
CA LEU A 66 -17.38 -4.11 -21.88
C LEU A 66 -16.63 -5.01 -22.87
N SER A 67 -16.26 -4.42 -24.01
CA SER A 67 -15.33 -5.05 -24.95
C SER A 67 -14.01 -5.38 -24.25
N HIS A 68 -13.29 -6.41 -24.71
CA HIS A 68 -11.98 -6.75 -24.15
C HIS A 68 -11.02 -5.55 -24.17
N SER A 69 -11.05 -4.74 -25.23
CA SER A 69 -10.24 -3.52 -25.33
C SER A 69 -10.59 -2.46 -24.29
N ASP A 70 -11.88 -2.26 -24.00
CA ASP A 70 -12.29 -1.26 -23.02
C ASP A 70 -12.05 -1.76 -21.58
N THR A 71 -12.20 -3.07 -21.35
CA THR A 71 -11.80 -3.72 -20.10
C THR A 71 -10.30 -3.58 -19.86
N LEU A 72 -9.46 -3.68 -20.89
CA LEU A 72 -8.02 -3.45 -20.77
C LEU A 72 -7.69 -2.00 -20.38
N LYS A 73 -8.34 -1.02 -21.02
CA LYS A 73 -8.21 0.41 -20.66
C LYS A 73 -8.64 0.67 -19.22
N TYR A 74 -9.73 0.02 -18.77
CA TYR A 74 -10.17 0.10 -17.38
C TYR A 74 -9.07 -0.40 -16.43
N PHE A 75 -8.47 -1.57 -16.69
CA PHE A 75 -7.40 -2.08 -15.85
C PHE A 75 -6.11 -1.25 -15.93
N GLU A 76 -5.81 -0.63 -17.07
CA GLU A 76 -4.69 0.30 -17.20
C GLU A 76 -4.89 1.53 -16.30
N TRP A 77 -6.09 2.13 -16.34
CA TRP A 77 -6.45 3.20 -15.43
C TRP A 77 -6.38 2.74 -13.96
N ARG A 78 -6.90 1.55 -13.62
CA ARG A 78 -6.81 1.00 -12.25
C ARG A 78 -5.37 0.81 -11.78
N LEU A 79 -4.47 0.38 -12.66
CA LEU A 79 -3.04 0.27 -12.33
C LEU A 79 -2.42 1.63 -12.02
N GLN A 80 -2.72 2.65 -12.82
CA GLN A 80 -2.25 4.02 -12.57
C GLN A 80 -2.77 4.58 -11.24
N GLN A 81 -4.06 4.36 -10.93
CA GLN A 81 -4.60 4.77 -9.62
C GLN A 81 -3.92 4.02 -8.48
N CYS A 82 -3.70 2.71 -8.64
CA CYS A 82 -3.00 1.91 -7.63
C CYS A 82 -1.55 2.37 -7.42
N ASP A 83 -0.87 2.83 -8.48
CA ASP A 83 0.48 3.40 -8.37
C ASP A 83 0.48 4.67 -7.51
N ASN A 84 -0.50 5.56 -7.72
CA ASN A 84 -0.66 6.75 -6.88
C ASN A 84 -0.97 6.38 -5.42
N GLU A 85 -1.90 5.44 -5.19
CA GLU A 85 -2.26 4.95 -3.85
C GLU A 85 -1.03 4.34 -3.14
N ILE A 86 -0.14 3.64 -3.87
CA ILE A 86 1.09 3.07 -3.32
C ILE A 86 2.07 4.17 -2.90
N GLU A 87 2.26 5.21 -3.70
CA GLU A 87 3.15 6.31 -3.33
C GLU A 87 2.60 7.09 -2.13
N GLU A 88 1.30 7.36 -2.09
CA GLU A 88 0.65 7.97 -0.92
C GLU A 88 0.81 7.11 0.34
N ALA A 89 0.59 5.79 0.24
CA ALA A 89 0.77 4.86 1.36
C ALA A 89 2.23 4.76 1.83
N ARG A 90 3.21 4.93 0.93
CA ARG A 90 4.63 4.99 1.29
C ARG A 90 4.96 6.24 2.08
N GLU A 91 4.46 7.40 1.65
CA GLU A 91 4.67 8.65 2.38
C GLU A 91 3.98 8.62 3.76
N ASP A 92 2.75 8.09 3.85
CA ASP A 92 2.07 7.88 5.13
C ASP A 92 2.87 6.96 6.07
N LEU A 93 3.35 5.82 5.56
CA LEU A 93 4.17 4.90 6.34
C LEU A 93 5.46 5.57 6.85
N LYS A 94 6.15 6.37 6.02
CA LYS A 94 7.35 7.11 6.43
C LYS A 94 7.04 8.06 7.58
N LEU A 95 5.96 8.84 7.47
CA LEU A 95 5.55 9.79 8.51
C LEU A 95 5.25 9.08 9.83
N LYS A 96 4.55 7.94 9.78
CA LYS A 96 4.24 7.14 10.97
C LYS A 96 5.48 6.53 11.61
N VAL A 97 6.42 6.05 10.81
CA VAL A 97 7.71 5.54 11.30
C VAL A 97 8.53 6.65 11.94
N ALA A 98 8.53 7.86 11.37
CA ALA A 98 9.19 9.03 11.94
C ALA A 98 8.60 9.38 13.31
N ALA A 99 7.27 9.46 13.41
CA ALA A 99 6.57 9.74 14.67
C ALA A 99 6.87 8.68 15.74
N LEU A 100 6.94 7.40 15.36
CA LEU A 100 7.34 6.34 16.28
C LEU A 100 8.80 6.50 16.75
N ALA A 101 9.73 6.82 15.85
CA ALA A 101 11.13 7.06 16.20
C ALA A 101 11.29 8.22 17.20
N GLU A 102 10.53 9.31 17.01
CA GLU A 102 10.51 10.45 17.92
C GLU A 102 10.02 10.05 19.32
N LEU A 103 8.98 9.21 19.41
CA LEU A 103 8.43 8.72 20.68
C LEU A 103 9.38 7.76 21.40
N GLU A 104 10.12 6.91 20.68
CA GLU A 104 11.13 6.01 21.27
C GLU A 104 12.41 6.73 21.70
N GLY A 105 12.69 7.89 21.11
CA GLY A 105 13.84 8.74 21.42
C GLY A 105 15.10 8.42 20.61
N ALA A 106 16.07 9.34 20.64
CA ALA A 106 17.26 9.34 19.78
C ALA A 106 18.20 8.13 19.95
N ASP A 107 18.13 7.43 21.10
CA ASP A 107 18.93 6.23 21.35
C ASP A 107 18.28 4.94 20.81
N SER A 108 17.05 5.02 20.28
CA SER A 108 16.37 3.85 19.74
C SER A 108 17.03 3.33 18.47
N ALA A 109 16.92 2.02 18.23
CA ALA A 109 17.41 1.40 17.01
C ALA A 109 16.70 1.98 15.77
N LEU A 110 15.43 2.41 15.92
CA LEU A 110 14.64 3.01 14.86
C LEU A 110 15.20 4.38 14.46
N ALA A 111 15.57 5.22 15.43
CA ALA A 111 16.15 6.55 15.17
C ALA A 111 17.45 6.45 14.35
N ARG A 112 18.33 5.51 14.70
CA ARG A 112 19.59 5.26 13.95
C ARG A 112 19.35 4.74 12.53
N LEU A 113 18.32 3.91 12.35
CA LEU A 113 17.95 3.43 11.02
C LEU A 113 17.34 4.55 10.17
N TYR A 114 16.55 5.43 10.77
CA TYR A 114 15.90 6.55 10.09
C TYR A 114 16.91 7.56 9.52
N GLU A 115 18.00 7.84 10.24
CA GLU A 115 19.13 8.64 9.70
C GLU A 115 19.71 8.06 8.41
N GLY A 116 19.73 6.72 8.28
CA GLY A 116 20.18 6.03 7.08
C GLY A 116 19.22 6.11 5.89
N PHE A 117 17.96 6.50 6.12
CA PHE A 117 16.96 6.73 5.06
C PHE A 117 16.93 8.19 4.58
N ASP A 118 17.44 9.15 5.37
CA ASP A 118 17.61 10.57 4.97
C ASP A 118 18.87 10.76 4.10
N LEU A 119 18.96 9.97 3.02
CA LEU A 119 20.06 10.08 2.06
C LEU A 119 19.88 11.34 1.23
N LYS A 120 20.63 12.39 1.55
CA LYS A 120 20.78 13.55 0.66
C LYS A 120 21.31 13.08 -0.69
N GLY A 121 20.59 13.39 -1.76
CA GLY A 121 21.02 13.08 -3.12
C GLY A 121 22.42 13.60 -3.36
N VAL A 122 23.33 12.73 -3.82
CA VAL A 122 24.67 13.12 -4.22
C VAL A 122 24.53 14.02 -5.45
N SER A 123 24.79 15.32 -5.29
CA SER A 123 24.85 16.29 -6.39
C SER A 123 26.11 16.10 -7.24
#